data_AF-A0A1H7Z3E6-F1
#
_entry.id   AF-A0A1H7Z3E6-F1
#
_cell.length_a   1.000
_cell.length_b   1.000
_cell.length_c   1.000
_cell.angle_alpha   90.00
_cell.angle_beta   90.00
_cell.angle_gamma   90.00
#
_symmetry.space_group_name_H-M   'P 1'
#
loop_
_entity.id
_entity.type
_entity.pdbx_description
1 polymer ?
#
loop_
_entity_poly.entity_id
_entity_poly.type
_entity_poly.pdbx_seq_one_letter_code
_entity_poly.pdbx_strand_id
1 'polypeptide(L)'
;MNIHASMNHKPVIVSANYGEVDGRFAGATDVRALSLGLSQGNEEGQEEGRANVAARVWRDAEEQATEQSLELPIHRILDLSILVCSALGHFSEAYRYEQLYDPQNPVIDRIGLQGSAMTVAVCTDNEQIHEDIRLFNEALSDNGEMIGERLRTLTRALKELGYE
;
A
#
# COMPACT_ATOMS: atom_id res chain seq x y z
N MET A 1 -2.12 -14.23 -9.03
CA MET A 1 -3.22 -14.18 -8.05
C MET A 1 -4.03 -12.97 -8.43
N ASN A 2 -5.30 -13.15 -8.83
CA ASN A 2 -6.15 -12.02 -9.21
C ASN A 2 -6.57 -11.32 -7.92
N ILE A 3 -5.92 -10.20 -7.59
CA ILE A 3 -6.40 -9.33 -6.53
C ILE A 3 -7.63 -8.63 -7.09
N HIS A 4 -8.77 -9.30 -7.01
CA HIS A 4 -10.03 -8.70 -7.37
C HIS A 4 -10.24 -7.51 -6.43
N ALA A 5 -10.47 -6.32 -6.99
CA ALA A 5 -10.95 -5.18 -6.23
C ALA A 5 -12.17 -5.66 -5.44
N SER A 6 -12.00 -5.85 -4.13
CA SER A 6 -13.15 -6.09 -3.26
C SER A 6 -14.00 -4.82 -3.29
N MET A 7 -15.32 -4.94 -3.13
CA MET A 7 -16.28 -3.82 -3.24
C MET A 7 -15.89 -2.55 -2.47
N ASN A 8 -15.05 -2.66 -1.41
CA ASN A 8 -14.69 -1.55 -0.53
C ASN A 8 -13.22 -1.09 -0.63
N HIS A 9 -12.34 -1.82 -1.34
CA HIS A 9 -10.92 -1.45 -1.50
C HIS A 9 -10.47 -1.58 -2.95
N LYS A 10 -10.05 -0.47 -3.54
CA LYS A 10 -9.55 -0.37 -4.91
C LYS A 10 -8.02 -0.23 -4.90
N PRO A 11 -7.26 -1.33 -5.11
CA PRO A 11 -5.81 -1.28 -5.02
C PRO A 11 -5.20 -0.45 -6.16
N VAL A 12 -4.16 0.32 -5.84
CA VAL A 12 -3.38 1.14 -6.79
C VAL A 12 -1.91 0.72 -6.79
N ILE A 13 -1.32 0.56 -5.61
CA ILE A 13 0.02 0.01 -5.45
C ILE A 13 -0.09 -1.35 -4.78
N VAL A 14 0.72 -2.31 -5.22
CA VAL A 14 0.66 -3.70 -4.75
C VAL A 14 2.06 -4.29 -4.60
N SER A 15 2.21 -5.12 -3.57
CA SER A 15 3.26 -6.14 -3.48
C SER A 15 2.62 -7.52 -3.54
N ALA A 16 2.46 -8.04 -4.76
CA ALA A 16 1.76 -9.30 -5.02
C ALA A 16 2.54 -10.54 -4.57
N ASN A 17 3.85 -10.41 -4.38
CA ASN A 17 4.74 -11.49 -3.94
C ASN A 17 4.98 -11.49 -2.43
N TYR A 18 4.19 -10.77 -1.64
CA TYR A 18 4.47 -10.57 -0.21
C TYR A 18 4.49 -11.88 0.59
N GLY A 19 3.77 -12.91 0.16
CA GLY A 19 3.85 -14.24 0.78
C GLY A 19 5.26 -14.87 0.80
N GLU A 20 6.16 -14.42 -0.07
CA GLU A 20 7.58 -14.83 -0.10
C GLU A 20 8.50 -13.88 0.68
N VAL A 21 7.95 -12.75 1.15
CA VAL A 21 8.67 -11.61 1.73
C VAL A 21 8.45 -11.48 3.23
N ASP A 22 7.40 -12.09 3.77
CA ASP A 22 6.87 -11.94 5.15
C ASP A 22 7.80 -12.47 6.27
N GLY A 23 9.08 -12.10 6.23
CA GLY A 23 10.10 -12.40 7.23
C GLY A 23 10.27 -13.89 7.47
N ARG A 24 10.19 -14.27 8.75
CA ARG A 24 10.25 -15.67 9.19
C ARG A 24 9.09 -16.52 8.68
N PHE A 25 8.00 -15.90 8.23
CA PHE A 25 6.80 -16.56 7.73
C PHE A 25 6.81 -16.72 6.21
N ALA A 26 7.84 -16.22 5.51
CA ALA A 26 7.98 -16.36 4.07
C ALA A 26 7.78 -17.81 3.61
N GLY A 27 6.87 -18.01 2.66
CA GLY A 27 6.49 -19.32 2.11
C GLY A 27 5.51 -20.15 2.97
N ALA A 28 5.23 -19.74 4.21
CA ALA A 28 4.33 -20.43 5.13
C ALA A 28 3.25 -19.50 5.74
N THR A 29 3.15 -18.27 5.24
CA THR A 29 2.20 -17.26 5.70
C THR A 29 0.83 -17.41 5.03
N ASP A 30 -0.21 -17.00 5.74
CA ASP A 30 -1.57 -16.83 5.23
C ASP A 30 -1.73 -15.54 4.40
N VAL A 31 -0.78 -14.61 4.51
CA VAL A 31 -0.76 -13.35 3.77
C VAL A 31 -0.14 -13.55 2.40
N ARG A 32 -0.84 -13.13 1.36
CA ARG A 32 -0.37 -13.26 -0.02
C ARG A 32 0.15 -11.96 -0.61
N ALA A 33 -0.53 -10.85 -0.31
CA ALA A 33 -0.19 -9.55 -0.86
C ALA A 33 -0.42 -8.42 0.14
N LEU A 34 0.27 -7.31 -0.09
CA LEU A 34 -0.03 -6.01 0.50
C LEU A 34 -0.47 -5.06 -0.60
N SER A 35 -1.40 -4.16 -0.32
CA SER A 35 -1.75 -3.07 -1.24
C SER A 35 -1.96 -1.74 -0.54
N LEU A 36 -1.78 -0.67 -1.29
CA LEU A 36 -2.26 0.66 -1.00
C LEU A 36 -3.30 1.03 -2.05
N GLY A 37 -4.40 1.62 -1.63
CA GLY A 37 -5.51 1.89 -2.54
C GLY A 37 -6.55 2.82 -1.93
N LEU A 38 -7.62 3.04 -2.68
CA LEU A 38 -8.76 3.81 -2.23
C LEU A 38 -9.68 2.90 -1.40
N SER A 39 -10.06 3.37 -0.22
CA SER A 39 -11.09 2.74 0.60
C SER A 39 -12.37 3.55 0.51
N GLN A 40 -13.48 2.87 0.21
CA GLN A 40 -14.82 3.42 0.39
C GLN A 40 -15.24 3.09 1.84
N GLY A 41 -14.78 3.92 2.77
CA GLY A 41 -15.14 3.80 4.19
C GLY A 41 -16.51 4.42 4.45
N ASN A 42 -17.32 3.74 5.26
CA ASN A 42 -18.55 4.27 5.86
C ASN A 42 -18.25 4.91 7.23
N GLU A 43 -17.13 5.64 7.40
CA GLU A 43 -16.82 6.20 8.72
C GLU A 43 -17.74 7.41 9.00
N GLU A 44 -18.44 7.36 10.13
CA GLU A 44 -19.31 8.45 10.58
C GLU A 44 -18.53 9.76 10.71
N GLY A 45 -18.93 10.77 9.92
CA GLY A 45 -18.26 12.07 9.87
C GLY A 45 -17.39 12.30 8.63
N GLN A 46 -17.26 11.32 7.73
CA GLN A 46 -16.69 11.54 6.41
C GLN A 46 -17.69 12.29 5.52
N GLU A 47 -17.22 13.32 4.81
CA GLU A 47 -18.00 13.92 3.72
C GLU A 47 -18.25 12.85 2.65
N GLU A 48 -19.53 12.60 2.34
CA GLU A 48 -19.93 11.69 1.26
C GLU A 48 -19.14 12.03 -0.03
N GLY A 49 -18.31 11.09 -0.48
CA GLY A 49 -17.54 11.22 -1.72
C GLY A 49 -16.04 11.50 -1.58
N ARG A 50 -15.49 11.67 -0.37
CA ARG A 50 -14.05 11.84 -0.19
C ARG A 50 -13.34 10.48 -0.07
N ALA A 51 -12.62 10.09 -1.13
CA ALA A 51 -11.91 8.82 -1.16
C ALA A 51 -10.72 8.83 -0.20
N ASN A 52 -10.67 7.89 0.74
CA ASN A 52 -9.54 7.75 1.67
C ASN A 52 -8.49 6.80 1.12
N VAL A 53 -7.22 7.10 1.37
CA VAL A 53 -6.11 6.18 1.12
C VAL A 53 -5.98 5.20 2.28
N ALA A 54 -5.91 3.91 1.96
CA ALA A 54 -5.79 2.84 2.94
C ALA A 54 -4.79 1.78 2.51
N ALA A 55 -4.20 1.12 3.49
CA ALA A 55 -3.44 -0.11 3.29
C ALA A 55 -4.34 -1.33 3.52
N ARG A 56 -4.12 -2.39 2.74
CA ARG A 56 -4.79 -3.68 2.95
C ARG A 56 -3.79 -4.83 2.93
N VAL A 57 -4.02 -5.79 3.82
CA VAL A 57 -3.30 -7.06 3.91
C VAL A 57 -4.21 -8.14 3.35
N TRP A 58 -3.82 -8.80 2.26
CA TRP A 58 -4.65 -9.81 1.58
C TRP A 58 -4.27 -11.22 2.04
N ARG A 59 -5.25 -12.02 2.43
CA ARG A 59 -5.07 -13.39 2.92
C ARG A 59 -5.78 -14.43 2.05
N ASP A 60 -5.32 -15.67 2.10
CA ASP A 60 -5.89 -16.79 1.31
C ASP A 60 -7.40 -17.01 1.50
N ALA A 61 -7.96 -16.70 2.67
CA ALA A 61 -9.32 -17.06 3.06
C ALA A 61 -10.38 -15.95 2.85
N GLU A 62 -10.06 -14.86 2.15
CA GLU A 62 -10.96 -13.69 1.99
C GLU A 62 -12.07 -13.87 0.94
N GLU A 63 -12.87 -14.94 1.01
CA GLU A 63 -14.25 -14.88 0.48
C GLU A 63 -15.19 -14.11 1.42
N GLN A 64 -14.84 -13.96 2.71
CA GLN A 64 -15.62 -13.19 3.69
C GLN A 64 -14.70 -12.52 4.72
N ALA A 65 -14.26 -11.29 4.45
CA ALA A 65 -13.64 -10.45 5.47
C ALA A 65 -14.72 -10.02 6.48
N THR A 66 -14.91 -10.82 7.53
CA THR A 66 -15.60 -10.35 8.72
C THR A 66 -14.68 -9.34 9.40
N GLU A 67 -15.23 -8.20 9.82
CA GLU A 67 -14.58 -7.16 10.62
C GLU A 67 -14.10 -7.74 11.95
N GLN A 68 -13.04 -8.53 11.92
CA GLN A 68 -12.38 -9.05 13.10
C GLN A 68 -11.16 -8.18 13.38
N SER A 69 -10.96 -7.92 14.67
CA SER A 69 -9.88 -7.13 15.24
C SER A 69 -8.56 -7.25 14.45
N LEU A 70 -8.04 -6.11 14.00
CA LEU A 70 -6.87 -5.99 13.13
C LEU A 70 -5.58 -6.20 13.96
N GLU A 71 -5.32 -7.44 14.38
CA GLU A 71 -4.03 -7.79 14.98
C GLU A 71 -3.01 -8.12 13.87
N LEU A 72 -1.96 -7.31 13.79
CA LEU A 72 -0.85 -7.51 12.85
C LEU A 72 0.45 -7.74 13.62
N PRO A 73 1.27 -8.73 13.22
CA PRO A 73 2.64 -8.82 13.67
C PRO A 73 3.40 -7.50 13.42
N ILE A 74 4.24 -7.08 14.37
CA ILE A 74 4.94 -5.79 14.32
C ILE A 74 5.71 -5.59 13.02
N HIS A 75 6.35 -6.63 12.48
CA HIS A 75 7.13 -6.51 11.25
C HIS A 75 6.25 -6.15 10.03
N ARG A 76 4.99 -6.58 9.98
CA ARG A 76 4.07 -6.22 8.89
C ARG A 76 3.66 -4.75 8.93
N ILE A 77 3.66 -4.13 10.12
CA ILE A 77 3.47 -2.67 10.26
C ILE A 77 4.66 -1.92 9.64
N LEU A 78 5.88 -2.42 9.86
CA LEU A 78 7.09 -1.88 9.25
C LEU A 78 7.10 -2.09 7.74
N ASP A 79 6.74 -3.27 7.26
CA ASP A 79 6.68 -3.57 5.82
C ASP A 79 5.64 -2.70 5.10
N LEU A 80 4.47 -2.48 5.71
CA LEU A 80 3.48 -1.53 5.21
C LEU A 80 4.02 -0.09 5.21
N SER A 81 4.77 0.31 6.24
CA SER A 81 5.40 1.64 6.29
C SER A 81 6.44 1.79 5.16
N ILE A 82 7.21 0.74 4.87
CA ILE A 82 8.17 0.69 3.76
C ILE A 82 7.43 0.79 2.42
N LEU A 83 6.33 0.06 2.25
CA LEU A 83 5.48 0.13 1.05
C LEU A 83 4.93 1.55 0.84
N VAL A 84 4.47 2.20 1.90
CA VAL A 84 4.02 3.61 1.87
C VAL A 84 5.15 4.53 1.42
N CYS A 85 6.35 4.40 1.98
CA CYS A 85 7.50 5.22 1.57
C CYS A 85 7.84 5.02 0.07
N SER A 86 7.83 3.78 -0.41
CA SER A 86 8.09 3.46 -1.82
C SER A 86 7.04 4.09 -2.75
N ALA A 87 5.76 3.97 -2.40
CA ALA A 87 4.68 4.60 -3.14
C ALA A 87 4.79 6.13 -3.16
N LEU A 88 5.06 6.77 -2.02
CA LEU A 88 5.24 8.22 -1.93
C LEU A 88 6.43 8.70 -2.79
N GLY A 89 7.54 7.96 -2.79
CA GLY A 89 8.69 8.24 -3.65
C GLY A 89 8.36 8.14 -5.15
N HIS A 90 7.53 7.18 -5.55
CA HIS A 90 7.02 7.12 -6.92
C HIS A 90 6.12 8.32 -7.24
N PHE A 91 5.12 8.59 -6.40
CA PHE A 91 4.15 9.67 -6.65
C PHE A 91 4.74 11.08 -6.61
N SER A 92 5.87 11.29 -5.91
CA SER A 92 6.59 12.57 -5.98
C SER A 92 7.15 12.88 -7.37
N GLU A 93 7.36 11.87 -8.21
CA GLU A 93 7.89 12.02 -9.57
C GLU A 93 6.92 11.50 -10.65
N ALA A 94 5.74 11.02 -10.26
CA ALA A 94 4.77 10.38 -11.15
C ALA A 94 4.22 11.33 -12.24
N TYR A 95 4.27 12.65 -12.02
CA TYR A 95 3.90 13.68 -13.01
C TYR A 95 4.67 13.57 -14.33
N ARG A 96 5.81 12.86 -14.34
CA ARG A 96 6.61 12.59 -15.55
C ARG A 96 5.95 11.58 -16.50
N TYR A 97 4.98 10.80 -16.01
CA TYR A 97 4.26 9.80 -16.78
C TYR A 97 2.84 10.27 -17.08
N GLU A 98 2.38 10.10 -18.32
CA GLU A 98 1.02 10.45 -18.72
C GLU A 98 -0.05 9.74 -17.88
N GLN A 99 0.22 8.48 -17.50
CA GLN A 99 -0.69 7.66 -16.71
C GLN A 99 -0.32 7.60 -15.22
N LEU A 100 0.60 8.47 -14.76
CA LEU A 100 1.22 8.43 -13.42
C LEU A 100 2.10 7.21 -13.15
N TYR A 101 2.34 6.36 -14.15
CA TYR A 101 3.32 5.26 -14.13
C TYR A 101 3.70 4.86 -15.57
N ASP A 102 4.73 4.03 -15.73
CA ASP A 102 5.10 3.42 -17.02
C ASP A 102 4.27 2.14 -17.26
N PRO A 103 3.35 2.11 -18.24
CA PRO A 103 2.54 0.92 -18.52
C PRO A 103 3.34 -0.26 -19.07
N GLN A 104 4.54 -0.02 -19.63
CA GLN A 104 5.42 -1.10 -20.12
C GLN A 104 6.27 -1.69 -18.99
N ASN A 105 6.46 -0.94 -17.90
CA ASN A 105 7.20 -1.38 -16.73
C ASN A 105 6.51 -0.90 -15.43
N PRO A 106 5.43 -1.58 -15.00
CA PRO A 106 4.64 -1.15 -13.84
C PRO A 106 5.32 -1.39 -12.49
N VAL A 107 6.47 -2.06 -12.47
CA VAL A 107 7.28 -2.25 -11.25
C VAL A 107 8.00 -0.94 -10.93
N ILE A 108 7.71 -0.37 -9.75
CA ILE A 108 8.25 0.91 -9.31
C ILE A 108 9.45 0.76 -8.36
N ASP A 109 9.53 -0.36 -7.63
CA ASP A 109 10.62 -0.60 -6.68
C ASP A 109 10.83 -2.09 -6.38
N ARG A 110 12.02 -2.44 -5.89
CA ARG A 110 12.38 -3.78 -5.44
C ARG A 110 13.25 -3.71 -4.19
N ILE A 111 12.65 -4.00 -3.04
CA ILE A 111 13.24 -3.74 -1.72
C ILE A 111 13.65 -5.06 -1.08
N GLY A 112 14.94 -5.21 -0.74
CA GLY A 112 15.44 -6.40 -0.07
C GLY A 112 14.96 -6.48 1.38
N LEU A 113 14.28 -7.57 1.75
CA LEU A 113 13.82 -7.85 3.12
C LEU A 113 14.15 -9.29 3.52
N GLN A 114 13.88 -9.64 4.78
CA GLN A 114 14.05 -11.02 5.26
C GLN A 114 13.06 -11.94 4.53
N GLY A 115 13.55 -13.01 3.90
CA GLY A 115 12.75 -13.90 3.06
C GLY A 115 13.09 -13.71 1.58
N SER A 116 12.52 -12.69 0.96
CA SER A 116 12.73 -12.33 -0.44
C SER A 116 12.70 -10.80 -0.64
N ALA A 117 12.86 -10.34 -1.88
CA ALA A 117 12.70 -8.94 -2.22
C ALA A 117 11.21 -8.59 -2.42
N MET A 118 10.72 -7.58 -1.70
CA MET A 118 9.40 -6.99 -1.91
C MET A 118 9.37 -6.30 -3.25
N THR A 119 8.51 -6.77 -4.15
CA THR A 119 8.33 -6.14 -5.47
C THR A 119 7.14 -5.21 -5.40
N VAL A 120 7.39 -3.91 -5.54
CA VAL A 120 6.34 -2.89 -5.50
C VAL A 120 5.98 -2.51 -6.92
N ALA A 121 4.70 -2.60 -7.26
CA ALA A 121 4.21 -2.32 -8.60
C ALA A 121 2.86 -1.61 -8.57
N VAL A 122 2.52 -0.95 -9.68
CA VAL A 122 1.15 -0.50 -9.95
C VAL A 122 0.25 -1.72 -10.16
N CYS A 123 -0.94 -1.70 -9.56
CA CYS A 123 -1.91 -2.79 -9.64
C CYS A 123 -2.65 -2.76 -10.99
N THR A 124 -2.01 -3.27 -12.04
CA THR A 124 -2.60 -3.33 -13.39
C THR A 124 -3.77 -4.30 -13.51
N ASP A 125 -3.98 -5.16 -12.51
CA ASP A 125 -5.16 -6.03 -12.40
C ASP A 125 -6.43 -5.26 -11.96
N ASN A 126 -6.28 -4.01 -11.50
CA ASN A 126 -7.41 -3.12 -11.25
C ASN A 126 -7.97 -2.59 -12.57
N GLU A 127 -9.19 -2.99 -12.94
CA GLU A 127 -9.87 -2.57 -14.18
C GLU A 127 -10.08 -1.05 -14.26
N GLN A 128 -10.15 -0.35 -13.13
CA GLN A 128 -10.30 1.11 -13.04
C GLN A 128 -8.98 1.84 -12.73
N ILE A 129 -7.83 1.18 -12.94
CA ILE A 129 -6.52 1.70 -12.51
C ILE A 129 -6.24 3.14 -12.98
N HIS A 130 -6.62 3.52 -14.19
CA HIS A 130 -6.36 4.86 -14.73
C HIS A 130 -7.10 5.97 -13.96
N GLU A 131 -8.31 5.69 -13.45
CA GLU A 131 -9.08 6.63 -12.65
C GLU A 131 -8.64 6.58 -11.20
N ASP A 132 -8.55 5.37 -10.63
CA ASP A 132 -8.23 5.18 -9.23
C ASP A 132 -6.82 5.69 -8.89
N ILE A 133 -5.83 5.56 -9.79
CA ILE A 133 -4.48 6.09 -9.55
C ILE A 133 -4.46 7.62 -9.45
N ARG A 134 -5.34 8.32 -10.19
CA ARG A 134 -5.45 9.78 -10.13
C ARG A 134 -6.08 10.21 -8.81
N LEU A 135 -7.18 9.58 -8.45
CA LEU A 135 -7.86 9.82 -7.16
C LEU A 135 -6.96 9.47 -5.97
N PHE A 136 -6.16 8.40 -6.08
CA PHE A 136 -5.18 8.02 -5.07
C PHE A 136 -4.08 9.08 -4.94
N ASN A 137 -3.53 9.57 -6.05
CA ASN A 137 -2.52 10.63 -6.03
C ASN A 137 -3.08 11.97 -5.48
N GLU A 138 -4.32 12.30 -5.82
CA GLU A 138 -5.03 13.45 -5.25
C GLU A 138 -5.20 13.29 -3.73
N ALA A 139 -5.69 12.13 -3.28
CA ALA A 139 -5.85 11.84 -1.86
C ALA A 139 -4.51 11.85 -1.10
N LEU A 140 -3.41 11.39 -1.69
CA LEU A 140 -2.07 11.53 -1.11
C LEU A 140 -1.67 13.01 -0.95
N SER A 141 -2.01 13.84 -1.94
CA SER A 141 -1.71 15.28 -1.93
C SER A 141 -2.54 16.02 -0.89
N ASP A 142 -3.85 15.74 -0.83
CA ASP A 142 -4.79 16.28 0.17
C ASP A 142 -4.34 15.95 1.61
N ASN A 143 -3.81 14.74 1.81
CA ASN A 143 -3.29 14.29 3.11
C ASN A 143 -1.80 14.61 3.32
N GLY A 144 -1.18 15.39 2.43
CA GLY A 144 0.27 15.59 2.40
C GLY A 144 0.84 16.22 3.67
N GLU A 145 0.10 17.14 4.31
CA GLU A 145 0.52 17.73 5.60
C GLU A 145 0.57 16.67 6.71
N MET A 146 -0.51 15.89 6.86
CA MET A 146 -0.60 14.83 7.87
C MET A 146 0.45 13.74 7.61
N ILE A 147 0.56 13.25 6.38
CA ILE A 147 1.56 12.23 5.99
C ILE A 147 2.98 12.75 6.28
N GLY A 148 3.27 13.99 5.86
CA GLY A 148 4.57 14.62 6.09
C GLY A 148 4.92 14.77 7.58
N GLU A 149 3.96 15.15 8.42
CA GLU A 149 4.14 15.23 9.88
C GLU A 149 4.51 13.86 10.48
N ARG A 150 3.79 12.80 10.09
CA ARG A 150 4.03 11.43 10.58
C ARG A 150 5.39 10.91 10.12
N LEU A 151 5.78 11.13 8.86
CA LEU A 151 7.08 10.70 8.33
C LEU A 151 8.26 11.44 8.98
N ARG A 152 8.13 12.74 9.24
CA ARG A 152 9.16 13.51 9.99
C ARG A 152 9.31 12.99 11.41
N THR A 153 8.19 12.69 12.07
CA THR A 153 8.19 12.13 13.42
C THR A 153 8.82 10.74 13.46
N LEU A 154 8.48 9.87 12.49
CA LEU A 154 9.07 8.54 12.34
C LEU A 154 10.58 8.63 12.10
N THR A 155 11.02 9.50 11.19
CA THR A 155 12.46 9.75 10.95
C THR A 155 13.19 10.16 12.21
N ARG A 156 12.61 11.07 13.02
CA ARG A 156 13.20 11.49 14.30
C ARG A 156 13.31 10.31 15.28
N ALA A 157 12.24 9.52 15.43
CA ALA A 157 12.22 8.37 16.32
C ALA A 157 13.26 7.30 15.90
N LEU A 158 13.40 7.03 14.60
CA LEU A 158 14.42 6.11 14.07
C LEU A 158 15.84 6.60 14.40
N LYS A 159 16.10 7.90 14.25
CA LYS A 159 17.39 8.53 14.63
C LYS A 159 17.68 8.43 16.12
N GLU A 160 16.68 8.63 16.97
CA GLU A 160 16.80 8.47 18.43
C GLU A 160 17.11 7.02 18.84
N LEU A 161 16.63 6.04 18.06
CA LEU A 161 16.94 4.62 18.23
C LEU A 161 18.32 4.22 17.65
N GLY A 162 19.04 5.14 17.00
CA GLY A 162 20.37 4.90 16.42
C GLY A 162 20.37 4.38 14.98
N TYR A 163 19.26 4.50 14.25
CA TYR A 163 19.21 4.25 12.81
C TYR A 163 19.51 5.54 12.03
N GLU A 164 20.23 5.45 10.90
CA GLU A 164 20.65 6.60 10.07
C GLU A 164 19.75 6.84 8.86
#